data_AF-A0A432RQY1-F1
#
_entry.id   AF-A0A432RQY1-F1
#
_cell.length_a   1.000
_cell.length_b   1.000
_cell.length_c   1.000
_cell.angle_alpha   90.00
_cell.angle_beta   90.00
_cell.angle_gamma   90.00
#
_symmetry.space_group_name_H-M   'P 1'
#
loop_
_entity.id
_entity.type
_entity.pdbx_description
1 polymer ?
#
loop_
_entity_poly.entity_id
_entity_poly.type
_entity_poly.pdbx_seq_one_letter_code
_entity_poly.pdbx_strand_id
1 'polypeptide(L)' 'MSRFWTDKIASLDPYVPGEQPQDKQYIKLNTNESPYSPSPKALAAMQEQV' A
#
# COMPACT_ATOMS: atom_id res chain seq x y z
N MET A 1 -16.58 20.73 8.11
CA MET A 1 -15.89 19.47 8.47
C MET A 1 -16.89 18.33 8.31
N SER A 2 -16.52 17.20 7.68
CA SER A 2 -17.46 16.07 7.53
C SER A 2 -17.82 15.50 8.91
N ARG A 3 -19.08 15.08 9.12
CA ARG A 3 -19.59 14.50 10.38
C ARG A 3 -18.82 13.27 10.87
N PHE A 4 -17.99 12.68 10.02
CA PHE A 4 -17.22 11.49 10.30
C PHE A 4 -15.81 11.79 10.85
N TRP A 5 -15.38 13.06 10.83
CA TRP A 5 -14.08 13.47 11.34
C TRP A 5 -14.21 14.06 12.73
N THR A 6 -13.37 13.59 13.67
CA THR A 6 -13.25 14.15 15.01
C THR A 6 -12.06 15.11 15.06
N ASP A 7 -12.11 16.09 15.97
CA ASP A 7 -11.03 17.07 16.14
C ASP A 7 -9.69 16.41 16.48
N LYS A 8 -9.73 15.23 17.13
CA LYS A 8 -8.55 14.42 17.43
C LYS A 8 -7.78 14.00 16.18
N ILE A 9 -8.46 13.75 15.06
CA ILE A 9 -7.80 13.37 13.81
C ILE A 9 -7.04 14.56 13.21
N ALA A 10 -7.56 15.78 13.39
CA ALA A 10 -6.93 16.99 12.89
C ALA A 10 -5.59 17.32 13.59
N SER A 11 -5.35 16.76 14.78
CA SER A 11 -4.13 16.98 15.56
C SER A 11 -3.09 15.85 15.43
N LEU A 12 -3.31 14.86 14.58
CA LEU A 12 -2.37 13.75 14.40
C LEU A 12 -1.24 14.15 13.46
N ASP A 13 -0.02 13.76 13.82
CA ASP A 13 1.11 13.75 12.90
C ASP A 13 0.92 12.58 11.91
N PRO A 14 0.85 12.84 10.59
CA PRO A 14 0.70 11.78 9.60
C PRO A 14 1.91 10.85 9.58
N TYR A 15 1.67 9.59 9.23
CA TYR A 15 2.75 8.66 8.90
C TYR A 15 3.59 9.21 7.75
N VAL A 16 4.91 9.26 7.95
CA VAL A 16 5.87 9.62 6.90
C VAL A 16 6.49 8.34 6.35
N PRO A 17 6.21 7.96 5.09
CA PRO A 17 6.84 6.81 4.48
C PRO A 17 8.34 7.05 4.25
N GLY A 18 9.10 5.97 4.17
CA GLY A 18 10.48 6.03 3.69
C GLY A 18 10.56 6.49 2.23
N GLU A 19 11.71 7.00 1.83
CA GLU A 19 11.95 7.43 0.44
C GLU A 19 11.81 6.25 -0.54
N GLN A 20 11.21 6.53 -1.70
CA GLN A 20 11.13 5.58 -2.82
C GLN A 20 11.46 6.31 -4.15
N PRO A 21 12.73 6.26 -4.59
CA PRO A 21 13.17 6.88 -5.85
C PRO A 21 12.47 6.29 -7.08
N GLN A 22 12.25 7.12 -8.10
CA GLN A 22 11.55 6.76 -9.35
C GLN A 22 12.24 7.27 -10.62
N ASP A 23 13.45 7.80 -10.48
CA ASP A 23 14.26 8.41 -11.55
C ASP A 23 14.85 7.39 -12.53
N LYS A 24 14.86 6.10 -12.17
CA LYS A 24 15.35 5.00 -13.00
C LYS A 24 14.74 3.67 -12.57
N GLN A 25 15.10 2.60 -13.28
CA GLN A 25 14.75 1.25 -12.90
C GLN A 25 15.61 0.78 -11.71
N TYR A 26 14.95 0.23 -10.68
CA TYR A 26 15.58 -0.25 -9.46
C TYR A 26 15.22 -1.71 -9.19
N ILE A 27 16.15 -2.45 -8.57
CA ILE A 27 15.79 -3.66 -7.83
C ILE A 27 15.19 -3.19 -6.50
N LYS A 28 13.87 -3.35 -6.33
CA LYS A 28 13.13 -2.85 -5.18
C LYS A 28 13.26 -3.78 -3.98
N LEU A 29 13.85 -3.28 -2.89
CA LEU A 29 14.10 -4.05 -1.65
C LEU A 29 13.71 -3.28 -0.38
N ASN A 30 13.07 -2.10 -0.49
CA ASN A 30 12.87 -1.17 0.63
C ASN A 30 11.52 -1.32 1.37
N THR A 31 10.58 -2.14 0.89
CA THR A 31 9.22 -2.25 1.46
C THR A 31 8.81 -3.67 1.84
N ASN A 32 9.75 -4.61 1.96
CA ASN A 32 9.51 -6.01 2.34
C ASN A 32 8.48 -6.75 1.45
N GLU A 33 8.41 -6.41 0.16
CA GLU A 33 7.52 -7.10 -0.78
C GLU A 33 8.01 -8.51 -1.08
N SER A 34 7.06 -9.41 -1.37
CA SER A 34 7.38 -10.74 -1.88
C SER A 34 7.99 -10.62 -3.29
N PRO A 35 9.11 -11.30 -3.57
CA PRO A 35 9.66 -11.36 -4.93
C PRO A 35 8.86 -12.31 -5.83
N TYR A 36 7.99 -13.14 -5.27
CA TYR A 36 7.18 -14.12 -6.00
C TYR A 36 5.78 -13.61 -6.26
N SER A 37 5.22 -14.01 -7.41
CA SER A 37 3.82 -13.78 -7.76
C SER A 37 2.85 -14.38 -6.74
N PRO A 38 1.62 -13.84 -6.62
CA PRO A 38 0.56 -14.44 -5.80
C PRO A 38 0.25 -15.88 -6.25
N SER A 39 -0.34 -16.66 -5.34
CA SER A 39 -0.78 -18.03 -5.65
C SER A 39 -1.78 -18.06 -6.82
N PRO A 40 -1.64 -18.99 -7.78
CA PRO A 40 -2.62 -19.16 -8.85
C PRO A 40 -4.05 -19.37 -8.34
N LYS A 41 -4.23 -20.02 -7.18
CA LYS A 41 -5.54 -20.21 -6.55
C LYS A 41 -6.14 -18.89 -6.06
N ALA A 42 -5.30 -17.98 -5.54
CA ALA A 42 -5.75 -16.66 -5.11
C ALA A 42 -6.19 -15.81 -6.31
N LEU A 43 -5.45 -15.88 -7.42
CA LEU A 43 -5.81 -15.20 -8.66
C LEU A 43 -7.14 -15.72 -9.24
N ALA A 44 -7.35 -17.04 -9.27
CA ALA A 44 -8.61 -17.63 -9.72
C ALA A 44 -9.80 -17.17 -8.85
N ALA A 45 -9.66 -17.22 -7.53
CA ALA A 45 -10.71 -16.76 -6.61
C ALA A 45 -11.05 -15.27 -6.79
N MET A 46 -10.06 -14.40 -7.05
CA MET A 46 -10.32 -12.98 -7.34
C MET A 46 -11.09 -12.78 -8.65
N GLN A 47 -10.79 -13.56 -9.68
CA GLN A 47 -11.46 -13.46 -10.99
C GLN A 47 -12.92 -13.92 -10.94
N GLU A 48 -13.23 -14.91 -10.09
CA GLU A 48 -14.60 -15.42 -9.91
C GLU A 48 -15.53 -14.43 -9.17
N GLN A 49 -14.99 -13.41 -8.49
CA GLN A 49 -15.75 -12.41 -7.73
C GLN A 49 -16.08 -11.14 -8.55
N VAL A 50 -15.69 -11.09 -9.82
CA VAL A 50 -15.99 -10.00 -10.78
C VAL A 50 -17.14 -10.41 -11.68
#